data_AF-A0A2V3JLB0-F1
#
_entry.id   AF-A0A2V3JLB0-F1
#
_cell.length_a   1.000
_cell.length_b   1.000
_cell.length_c   1.000
_cell.angle_alpha   90.00
_cell.angle_beta   90.00
_cell.angle_gamma   90.00
#
_symmetry.space_group_name_H-M   'P 1'
#
loop_
_entity.id
_entity.type
_entity.pdbx_description
1 polymer ?
#
loop_
_entity_poly.entity_id
_entity_poly.type
_entity_poly.pdbx_seq_one_letter_code
_entity_poly.pdbx_strand_id
1 'polypeptide(L)'
;MRIFGTLSFSIFIHDTVGATLVAILLFFAPWKNSGILICYYGSLVLIVAYSAALISFFIPLLSAHKALKKFKEDKLSTIDESLMIYHDEIAKSPSNGSYPGSIKNKLEGTLFVQKNVNKMKTWPFGYTTVAQVLGSTTIPLASMLTKTGASATVLLFLKNLF
;
A
#
# COMPACT_ATOMS: atom_id res chain seq x y z
N MET A 1 13.26 6.56 1.96
CA MET A 1 11.90 6.08 1.62
C MET A 1 11.72 4.56 1.74
N ARG A 2 12.74 3.72 1.49
CA ARG A 2 12.71 2.27 1.83
C ARG A 2 12.33 2.02 3.29
N ILE A 3 12.82 2.86 4.21
CA ILE A 3 12.67 2.74 5.67
C ILE A 3 11.20 2.62 6.12
N PHE A 4 10.30 3.45 5.58
CA PHE A 4 8.89 3.44 5.97
C PHE A 4 8.18 2.17 5.50
N GLY A 5 8.46 1.74 4.26
CA GLY A 5 7.90 0.50 3.73
C GLY A 5 8.43 -0.73 4.46
N THR A 6 9.71 -0.76 4.84
CA THR A 6 10.28 -1.84 5.65
C THR A 6 9.74 -1.86 7.08
N LEU A 7 9.50 -0.71 7.70
CA LEU A 7 8.94 -0.64 9.05
C LEU A 7 7.50 -1.15 9.08
N SER A 8 6.65 -0.64 8.18
CA SER A 8 5.25 -1.10 8.06
C SER A 8 5.17 -2.58 7.69
N PHE A 9 6.06 -3.06 6.83
CA PHE A 9 6.15 -4.48 6.49
C PHE A 9 6.62 -5.34 7.67
N SER A 10 7.60 -4.87 8.45
CA SER A 10 8.08 -5.55 9.64
C SER A 10 7.00 -5.65 10.71
N ILE A 11 6.22 -4.59 10.92
CA ILE A 11 5.08 -4.58 11.85
C ILE A 11 4.02 -5.59 11.36
N PHE A 12 3.69 -5.57 10.07
CA PHE A 12 2.74 -6.52 9.48
C PHE A 12 3.18 -7.98 9.62
N ILE A 13 4.46 -8.29 9.38
CA ILE A 13 5.02 -9.63 9.60
C ILE A 13 4.87 -10.03 11.07
N HIS A 14 5.16 -9.11 12.00
CA HIS A 14 5.03 -9.41 13.43
C HIS A 14 3.58 -9.68 13.84
N ASP A 15 2.65 -8.86 13.36
CA ASP A 15 1.20 -9.00 13.62
C ASP A 15 0.66 -10.29 13.03
N THR A 16 1.04 -10.64 11.79
CA THR A 16 0.60 -11.88 11.13
C THR A 16 1.19 -13.13 11.77
N VAL A 17 2.47 -13.11 12.17
CA VAL A 17 3.09 -14.22 12.91
C VAL A 17 2.41 -14.38 14.27
N GLY A 18 2.14 -13.29 14.99
CA GLY A 18 1.41 -13.30 16.25
C GLY A 18 0.00 -13.88 16.11
N ALA A 19 -0.77 -13.42 15.12
CA ALA A 19 -2.11 -13.94 14.83
C ALA A 19 -2.08 -15.43 14.46
N THR A 20 -1.07 -15.87 13.69
CA THR A 20 -0.91 -17.28 13.30
C THR A 20 -0.55 -18.16 14.50
N LEU A 21 0.32 -17.70 15.39
CA LEU A 21 0.66 -18.40 16.64
C LEU A 21 -0.56 -18.55 17.55
N VAL A 22 -1.36 -17.49 17.70
CA VAL A 22 -2.62 -17.54 18.46
C VAL A 22 -3.60 -18.52 17.81
N ALA A 23 -3.70 -18.53 16.48
CA ALA A 23 -4.53 -19.49 15.74
C ALA A 23 -4.13 -20.95 16.03
N ILE A 24 -2.82 -21.23 15.99
CA ILE A 24 -2.25 -22.55 16.25
C ILE A 24 -2.49 -22.96 17.70
N LEU A 25 -2.25 -22.08 18.67
CA LEU A 25 -2.49 -22.35 20.08
C LEU A 25 -3.97 -22.66 20.35
N LEU A 26 -4.89 -21.87 19.78
CA LEU A 26 -6.33 -22.12 19.89
C LEU A 26 -6.74 -23.46 19.23
N PHE A 27 -6.05 -23.85 18.16
CA PHE A 27 -6.32 -25.12 17.45
C PHE A 27 -5.87 -26.35 18.25
N PHE A 28 -4.75 -26.27 18.98
CA PHE A 28 -4.21 -27.40 19.75
C PHE A 28 -4.63 -27.43 21.23
N ALA A 29 -5.31 -26.41 21.72
CA ALA A 29 -5.67 -26.36 23.12
C ALA A 29 -6.75 -27.42 23.47
N PRO A 30 -6.64 -28.10 24.63
CA PRO A 30 -7.36 -29.35 24.95
C PRO A 30 -8.85 -29.17 25.32
N TRP A 31 -9.52 -28.13 24.84
CA TRP A 31 -10.93 -27.80 25.15
C TRP A 31 -11.86 -28.67 24.30
N LYS A 32 -11.87 -29.97 24.59
CA LYS A 32 -12.42 -31.02 23.72
C LYS A 32 -13.96 -31.11 23.65
N ASN A 33 -14.71 -30.31 24.42
CA ASN A 33 -16.14 -30.59 24.67
C ASN A 33 -17.17 -29.62 24.05
N SER A 34 -16.76 -28.67 23.20
CA SER A 34 -17.72 -27.80 22.50
C SER A 34 -17.24 -27.43 21.10
N GLY A 35 -17.10 -28.46 20.25
CA GLY A 35 -16.58 -28.32 18.87
C GLY A 35 -17.29 -27.28 18.00
N ILE A 36 -18.56 -26.95 18.29
CA ILE A 36 -19.34 -25.91 17.59
C ILE A 36 -18.96 -24.49 18.07
N LEU A 37 -18.80 -24.29 19.39
CA LEU A 37 -18.40 -22.99 19.95
C LEU A 37 -16.97 -22.62 19.55
N ILE A 38 -16.04 -23.58 19.55
CA ILE A 38 -14.64 -23.33 19.19
C ILE A 38 -14.48 -23.02 17.70
N CYS A 39 -15.20 -23.74 16.82
CA CYS A 39 -15.19 -23.41 15.40
C CYS A 39 -15.77 -22.02 15.14
N TYR A 40 -16.85 -21.63 15.82
CA TYR A 40 -17.50 -20.35 15.56
C TYR A 40 -16.71 -19.16 16.14
N TYR A 41 -16.33 -19.22 17.43
CA TYR A 41 -15.61 -18.13 18.10
C TYR A 41 -14.14 -18.05 17.66
N GLY A 42 -13.48 -19.18 17.41
CA GLY A 42 -12.10 -19.21 16.90
C GLY A 42 -12.00 -18.61 15.50
N SER A 43 -12.95 -18.93 14.61
CA SER A 43 -13.01 -18.34 13.26
C SER A 43 -13.25 -16.84 13.31
N LEU A 44 -14.15 -16.37 14.19
CA LEU A 44 -14.42 -14.94 14.38
C LEU A 44 -13.19 -14.18 14.87
N VAL A 45 -12.49 -14.68 15.89
CA VAL A 45 -11.26 -14.05 16.41
C VAL A 45 -10.20 -13.94 15.32
N LEU A 46 -10.05 -14.96 14.47
CA LEU A 46 -9.10 -14.92 13.36
C LEU A 46 -9.52 -13.94 12.26
N ILE A 47 -10.79 -13.94 11.85
CA ILE A 47 -11.30 -12.97 10.88
C ILE A 47 -11.03 -11.55 11.37
N VAL A 48 -11.32 -11.26 12.64
CA VAL A 48 -11.07 -9.94 13.25
C VAL A 48 -9.58 -9.64 13.28
N ALA A 49 -8.73 -10.58 13.70
CA ALA A 49 -7.28 -10.38 13.79
C ALA A 49 -6.64 -10.12 12.41
N TYR A 50 -6.99 -10.93 11.39
CA TYR A 50 -6.50 -10.74 10.02
C TYR A 50 -7.03 -9.44 9.40
N SER A 51 -8.29 -9.08 9.67
CA SER A 51 -8.86 -7.80 9.22
C SER A 51 -8.13 -6.61 9.85
N ALA A 52 -7.86 -6.66 11.15
CA ALA A 52 -7.10 -5.63 11.85
C ALA A 52 -5.67 -5.50 11.31
N ALA A 53 -4.99 -6.62 11.04
CA ALA A 53 -3.65 -6.62 10.44
C ALA A 53 -3.63 -6.06 9.00
N LEU A 54 -4.67 -6.33 8.21
CA LEU A 54 -4.81 -5.72 6.89
C LEU A 54 -5.05 -4.22 6.99
N ILE A 55 -5.92 -3.78 7.89
CA ILE A 55 -6.22 -2.37 8.11
C ILE A 55 -4.97 -1.60 8.59
N SER A 56 -4.23 -2.16 9.57
CA SER A 56 -3.01 -1.55 10.10
C SER A 56 -1.91 -1.46 9.03
N PHE A 57 -1.87 -2.39 8.08
CA PHE A 57 -0.98 -2.33 6.94
C PHE A 57 -1.43 -1.29 5.90
N PHE A 58 -2.70 -1.34 5.43
CA PHE A 58 -3.17 -0.54 4.30
C PHE A 58 -3.45 0.93 4.62
N ILE A 59 -3.85 1.29 5.85
CA ILE A 59 -4.15 2.70 6.20
C ILE A 59 -2.91 3.61 6.08
N PRO A 60 -1.79 3.32 6.76
CA PRO A 60 -0.56 4.12 6.63
C PRO A 60 -0.06 4.15 5.20
N LEU A 61 -0.28 3.04 4.48
CA LEU A 61 0.04 2.87 3.07
C LEU A 61 -0.64 3.90 2.18
N LEU A 62 -1.96 3.98 2.29
CA LEU A 62 -2.78 4.89 1.49
C LEU A 62 -2.49 6.34 1.84
N SER A 63 -2.21 6.62 3.13
CA SER A 63 -1.79 7.94 3.58
C SER A 63 -0.46 8.35 2.95
N ALA A 64 0.55 7.48 2.98
CA ALA A 64 1.85 7.73 2.35
C ALA A 64 1.73 7.92 0.84
N HIS A 65 0.92 7.08 0.16
CA HIS A 65 0.64 7.23 -1.27
C HIS A 65 0.02 8.59 -1.60
N LYS A 66 -1.01 9.00 -0.86
CA LYS A 66 -1.67 10.30 -1.04
C LYS A 66 -0.69 11.46 -0.81
N ALA A 67 0.09 11.41 0.27
CA ALA A 67 1.08 12.44 0.58
C ALA A 67 2.13 12.57 -0.53
N LEU A 68 2.63 11.45 -1.06
CA LEU A 68 3.59 11.46 -2.16
C LEU A 68 3.00 11.89 -3.49
N LYS A 69 1.76 11.48 -3.78
CA LYS A 69 1.05 11.92 -4.98
C LYS A 69 0.88 13.44 -4.94
N LYS A 70 0.43 14.00 -3.82
CA LYS A 70 0.29 15.44 -3.63
C LYS A 70 1.63 16.16 -3.74
N PHE A 71 2.68 15.66 -3.10
CA PHE A 71 4.02 16.23 -3.23
C PHE A 71 4.51 16.24 -4.68
N LYS A 72 4.26 15.16 -5.44
CA LYS A 72 4.61 15.05 -6.85
C LYS A 72 3.82 16.06 -7.70
N GLU A 73 2.52 16.18 -7.46
CA GLU A 73 1.63 17.13 -8.15
C GLU A 73 2.04 18.58 -7.86
N ASP A 74 2.26 18.94 -6.59
CA ASP A 74 2.70 20.28 -6.19
C ASP A 74 4.04 20.63 -6.85
N LYS A 75 5.01 19.71 -6.84
CA LYS A 75 6.32 19.94 -7.48
C LYS A 75 6.23 20.04 -9.00
N LEU A 76 5.40 19.24 -9.64
CA LEU A 76 5.18 19.35 -11.09
C LEU A 76 4.51 20.69 -11.45
N SER A 77 3.54 21.14 -10.65
CA SER A 77 2.89 22.43 -10.83
C SER A 77 3.88 23.60 -10.74
N THR A 78 4.73 23.63 -9.70
CA THR A 78 5.77 24.67 -9.56
C THR A 78 6.79 24.64 -10.71
N ILE A 79 7.12 23.45 -11.20
CA ILE A 79 8.03 23.28 -12.35
C ILE A 79 7.39 23.83 -13.62
N ASP A 80 6.09 23.56 -13.84
CA ASP A 80 5.34 24.04 -14.98
C ASP A 80 5.23 25.57 -15.00
N GLU A 81 4.94 26.17 -13.84
CA GLU A 81 4.93 27.63 -13.65
C GLU A 81 6.32 28.24 -13.95
N SER A 82 7.40 27.61 -13.47
CA SER A 82 8.77 28.05 -13.77
C SER A 82 9.09 27.94 -15.27
N LEU A 83 8.65 26.86 -15.94
CA LEU A 83 8.83 26.68 -17.38
C LEU A 83 8.07 27.74 -18.17
N MET A 84 6.84 28.08 -17.77
CA MET A 84 6.07 29.15 -18.40
C MET A 84 6.77 30.50 -18.28
N ILE A 85 7.33 30.84 -17.11
CA ILE A 85 8.10 32.07 -16.91
C ILE A 85 9.32 32.10 -17.83
N TYR A 86 10.09 31.01 -17.90
CA TYR A 86 11.25 30.94 -18.80
C TYR A 86 10.86 31.02 -20.28
N HIS A 87 9.74 30.39 -20.66
CA HIS A 87 9.22 30.47 -22.02
C HIS A 87 8.82 31.91 -22.40
N ASP A 88 8.14 32.62 -21.51
CA ASP A 88 7.75 34.01 -21.72
C ASP A 88 8.97 34.95 -21.77
N GLU A 89 10.01 34.70 -20.95
CA GLU A 89 11.28 35.45 -20.93
C GLU A 89 12.11 35.22 -22.21
N ILE A 90 12.06 33.99 -22.76
CA ILE A 90 12.63 33.63 -24.07
C ILE A 90 11.85 34.31 -25.21
N ALA A 91 10.51 34.32 -25.15
CA ALA A 91 9.65 34.92 -26.16
C ALA A 91 9.75 36.46 -26.20
N LYS A 92 10.02 37.10 -25.05
CA LYS A 92 10.21 38.55 -24.91
C LYS A 92 11.64 39.02 -25.20
N SER A 93 12.62 38.10 -25.31
CA SER A 93 13.99 38.48 -25.66
C SER A 93 14.10 38.84 -27.15
N PRO A 94 14.67 40.00 -27.51
CA PRO A 94 14.83 40.41 -28.91
C PRO A 94 15.74 39.43 -29.66
N SER A 95 15.41 39.19 -30.93
CA SER A 95 15.96 38.16 -31.83
C SER A 95 17.46 38.27 -32.18
N ASN A 96 18.25 39.02 -31.43
CA ASN A 96 19.68 39.18 -31.64
C ASN A 96 20.48 38.16 -30.79
N GLY A 97 20.38 36.90 -31.21
CA GLY A 97 21.56 36.06 -31.43
C GLY A 97 22.23 35.31 -30.27
N SER A 98 21.91 35.58 -28.99
CA SER A 98 22.44 34.75 -27.91
C SER A 98 21.50 34.75 -26.71
N TYR A 99 20.72 33.67 -26.56
CA TYR A 99 20.06 33.40 -25.29
C TYR A 99 21.13 33.45 -24.18
N PRO A 100 20.94 34.25 -23.12
CA PRO A 100 21.92 34.29 -22.04
C PRO A 100 22.05 32.87 -21.48
N GLY A 101 23.27 32.34 -21.42
CA GLY A 101 23.53 30.96 -21.00
C GLY A 101 22.92 30.60 -19.63
N SER A 102 22.62 31.62 -18.82
CA SER A 102 21.87 31.50 -17.57
C SER A 102 20.43 30.99 -17.75
N ILE A 103 19.68 31.42 -18.78
CA ILE A 103 18.30 30.97 -19.03
C ILE A 103 18.30 29.53 -19.56
N LYS A 104 19.20 29.21 -20.49
CA LYS A 104 19.37 27.84 -21.01
C LYS A 104 19.72 26.84 -19.89
N ASN A 105 20.68 27.19 -19.02
CA ASN A 105 21.05 26.34 -17.89
C ASN A 105 19.91 26.18 -16.87
N LYS A 106 19.11 27.24 -16.61
CA LYS A 106 17.93 27.17 -15.75
C LYS A 106 16.83 26.28 -16.34
N LEU A 107 16.62 26.35 -17.66
CA LEU A 107 15.66 25.50 -18.37
C LEU A 107 16.07 24.03 -18.33
N GLU A 108 17.33 23.72 -18.67
CA GLU A 108 17.87 22.35 -18.59
C GLU A 108 17.81 21.79 -17.16
N GLY A 109 18.14 22.60 -16.15
CA GLY A 109 18.00 22.24 -14.75
C GLY A 109 16.56 21.93 -14.36
N THR A 110 15.60 22.73 -14.84
CA THR A 110 14.17 22.57 -14.56
C THR A 110 13.61 21.31 -15.23
N LEU A 111 13.99 21.05 -16.48
CA LEU A 111 13.65 19.81 -17.21
C LEU A 111 14.28 18.57 -16.56
N PHE A 112 15.49 18.68 -16.04
CA PHE A 112 16.15 17.61 -15.30
C PHE A 112 15.38 17.27 -14.00
N VAL A 113 14.98 18.29 -13.23
CA VAL A 113 14.16 18.11 -12.03
C VAL A 113 12.79 17.52 -12.40
N GLN A 114 12.14 18.02 -13.46
CA GLN A 114 10.87 17.47 -13.96
C GLN A 114 10.98 15.98 -14.27
N LYS A 115 12.02 15.58 -15.00
CA LYS A 115 12.28 14.17 -15.36
C LYS A 115 12.47 13.30 -14.11
N ASN A 116 13.14 13.81 -13.08
CA ASN A 116 13.35 13.10 -11.82
C ASN A 116 12.05 12.99 -11.00
N VAL A 117 11.28 14.06 -10.90
CA VAL A 117 9.97 14.06 -10.22
C VAL A 117 9.00 13.12 -10.95
N ASN A 118 8.99 13.09 -12.29
CA ASN A 118 8.14 12.19 -13.05
C ASN A 118 8.47 10.71 -12.82
N LYS A 119 9.75 10.39 -12.63
CA LYS A 119 10.21 9.02 -12.31
C LYS A 119 9.96 8.60 -10.85
N MET A 120 9.60 9.52 -9.94
CA MET A 120 9.25 9.14 -8.58
C MET A 120 8.01 8.25 -8.58
N LYS A 121 8.18 7.05 -8.02
CA LYS A 121 7.08 6.13 -7.71
C LYS A 121 6.29 6.69 -6.54
N THR A 122 4.99 6.85 -6.74
CA THR A 122 4.06 7.28 -5.68
C THR A 122 3.60 6.11 -4.81
N TRP A 123 3.80 4.88 -5.28
CA TRP A 123 3.53 3.67 -4.50
C TRP A 123 4.75 3.26 -3.67
N PRO A 124 4.60 3.05 -2.35
CA PRO A 124 5.74 2.73 -1.50
C PRO A 124 6.29 1.30 -1.63
N PHE A 125 5.67 0.42 -2.44
CA PHE A 125 6.10 -0.98 -2.64
C PHE A 125 5.95 -1.42 -4.10
N GLY A 126 6.63 -2.51 -4.43
CA GLY A 126 6.45 -3.22 -5.69
C GLY A 126 5.30 -4.24 -5.63
N TYR A 127 4.91 -4.74 -6.80
CA TYR A 127 3.91 -5.81 -6.96
C TYR A 127 4.19 -7.03 -6.08
N THR A 128 5.47 -7.38 -5.89
CA THR A 128 5.89 -8.53 -5.08
C THR A 128 5.49 -8.41 -3.61
N THR A 129 5.53 -7.22 -3.02
CA THR A 129 5.12 -6.99 -1.62
C THR A 129 3.63 -7.17 -1.45
N VAL A 130 2.83 -6.69 -2.42
CA VAL A 130 1.36 -6.88 -2.42
C VAL A 130 1.02 -8.36 -2.56
N ALA A 131 1.69 -9.06 -3.47
CA ALA A 131 1.49 -10.50 -3.66
C ALA A 131 1.84 -11.31 -2.40
N GLN A 132 2.91 -10.93 -1.68
CA GLN A 132 3.28 -11.58 -0.41
C GLN A 132 2.24 -11.36 0.68
N VAL A 133 1.75 -10.13 0.86
CA VAL A 133 0.72 -9.78 1.86
C VAL A 133 -0.59 -10.52 1.58
N LEU A 134 -1.00 -10.57 0.31
CA LEU A 134 -2.21 -11.30 -0.10
C LEU A 134 -2.02 -12.81 0.05
N GLY A 135 -0.87 -13.36 -0.36
CA GLY A 135 -0.58 -14.79 -0.22
C GLY A 135 -0.54 -15.24 1.25
N SER A 136 0.12 -14.47 2.12
CA SER A 136 0.24 -14.81 3.54
C SER A 136 -1.07 -14.73 4.30
N THR A 137 -2.04 -13.95 3.81
CA THR A 137 -3.37 -13.83 4.43
C THR A 137 -4.39 -14.80 3.82
N THR A 138 -4.37 -15.00 2.50
CA THR A 138 -5.34 -15.87 1.81
C THR A 138 -5.08 -17.36 2.02
N ILE A 139 -3.82 -17.81 2.07
CA ILE A 139 -3.49 -19.24 2.23
C ILE A 139 -3.98 -19.81 3.58
N PRO A 140 -3.70 -19.17 4.74
CA PRO A 140 -4.21 -19.67 6.02
C PRO A 140 -5.73 -19.61 6.10
N LEU A 141 -6.34 -18.53 5.58
CA LEU A 141 -7.79 -18.36 5.57
C LEU A 141 -8.47 -19.45 4.74
N ALA A 142 -7.96 -19.72 3.53
CA ALA A 142 -8.48 -20.75 2.65
C ALA A 142 -8.33 -22.16 3.26
N SER A 143 -7.15 -22.47 3.82
CA SER A 143 -6.92 -23.74 4.50
C SER A 143 -7.89 -23.98 5.66
N MET A 144 -8.24 -22.93 6.41
CA MET A 144 -9.19 -23.04 7.52
C MET A 144 -10.63 -23.18 7.05
N LEU A 145 -11.04 -22.43 6.01
CA LEU A 145 -12.38 -22.58 5.40
C LEU A 145 -12.60 -23.98 4.84
N THR A 146 -11.58 -24.60 4.25
CA THR A 146 -11.67 -25.99 3.74
C THR A 146 -11.71 -27.04 4.85
N LYS A 147 -11.02 -26.82 5.98
CA LYS A 147 -10.96 -27.80 7.08
C LYS A 147 -12.19 -27.78 8.00
N THR A 148 -12.86 -26.63 8.12
CA THR A 148 -14.00 -26.44 9.04
C THR A 148 -15.35 -26.80 8.40
N GLY A 149 -15.39 -27.17 7.11
CA GLY A 149 -16.66 -27.31 6.36
C GLY A 149 -17.44 -26.00 6.23
N ALA A 150 -16.87 -24.88 6.69
CA ALA A 150 -17.49 -23.57 6.73
C ALA A 150 -17.75 -22.99 5.34
N SER A 151 -17.20 -23.57 4.26
CA SER A 151 -17.59 -23.23 2.90
C SER A 151 -19.10 -23.39 2.68
N ALA A 152 -19.72 -24.44 3.23
CA ALA A 152 -21.16 -24.66 3.14
C ALA A 152 -21.96 -23.66 4.01
N THR A 153 -21.47 -23.37 5.21
CA THR A 153 -22.12 -22.46 6.17
C THR A 153 -22.01 -20.99 5.74
N VAL A 154 -20.88 -20.58 5.17
CA VAL A 154 -20.66 -19.24 4.60
C VAL A 154 -21.46 -19.07 3.31
N LEU A 155 -21.56 -20.10 2.45
CA LEU A 155 -22.47 -20.10 1.30
C LEU A 155 -23.93 -19.96 1.74
N LEU A 156 -24.36 -20.69 2.77
CA LEU A 156 -25.70 -20.58 3.34
C LEU A 156 -25.96 -19.19 3.96
N PHE A 157 -24.97 -18.61 4.63
CA PHE A 157 -25.08 -17.26 5.20
C PHE A 157 -25.17 -16.18 4.12
N LEU A 158 -24.36 -16.27 3.06
CA LEU A 158 -24.42 -15.36 1.91
C LEU A 158 -25.73 -15.51 1.12
N LYS A 159 -26.25 -16.73 0.99
CA LYS A 159 -27.53 -17.02 0.33
C LYS A 159 -28.76 -16.58 1.15
N ASN A 160 -28.57 -16.28 2.44
CA ASN A 160 -29.59 -15.69 3.30
C ASN A 160 -29.46 -14.16 3.39
N LEU A 161 -28.37 -13.58 2.87
CA LEU A 161 -28.13 -12.13 2.86
C LEU A 161 -28.56 -11.47 1.54
N PHE A 162 -28.80 -12.26 0.49
CA PHE A 162 -29.24 -11.85 -0.85
C PHE A 162 -30.41 -12.73 -1.30
#